data_AF-A0A6F8PK84-F1
#
_entry.id   AF-A0A6F8PK84-F1
#
_cell.length_a   1.000
_cell.length_b   1.000
_cell.length_c   1.000
_cell.angle_alpha   90.00
_cell.angle_beta   90.00
_cell.angle_gamma   90.00
#
_symmetry.space_group_name_H-M   'P 1'
#
loop_
_entity.id
_entity.type
_entity.pdbx_description
1 polymer ?
#
loop_
_entity_poly.entity_id
_entity_poly.type
_entity_poly.pdbx_seq_one_letter_code
_entity_poly.pdbx_strand_id
1 'polypeptide(L)'
;MAESLINNLWILVSAVLVALMQPGFTALEAGATRAKNSISTALKNLSDFLITFMIFITFGASIMLGNSYGGLIGWSPLFYYEADFSQIIIVIFQAMFATTAVTIISGAIAERTKYSAYLWIAVIVSLFIYPMQAHWAWNVDGWLAKLGFIDFAGSTVVHSVGGWAALAAILIIGPRLGRFDKGNQGFEQSNLAFSTLGVFLIWLGWIGFNGGSVLALNAQTGVVILNTLIAGAIGGISGLLFSKALTHHYQVNDIMHGVLAGLVAITASAQLASPLNAMLIGLLGYLSYSLGKFLLIKYQIDDAIEAVPVHLFAGVSGTLAVAFLVPDVDFLTQLKSQLIGIVAIGLLSFVSTYVFLRLLNHFFTLRVSESQEIMGLNISEHQATTSMFDLASAMNKQAKTQDFTQRIVVDPFSEAALIANYYNHVTQAFNQLSAEKETLLNETYHMANYDHLTGLAKRRVLIDQLSRTLDRLERLNQTHALLFIDLDGFKNINDTLGHDIGDWVLKTAAERISSCIRKTDLAARFGGDEFVVLLDNIQTDNFAASVAQKIIQTLQEPLEKDGQFYGKVGASVGLKIFDGEQEPNVDELLKDADQAMYTAKRRGKGQWVLA
;
A
#
# COMPACT_ATOMS: atom_id res chain seq x y z
N MET A 1 -54.36 28.17 -1.30
CA MET A 1 -53.38 28.22 -0.19
C MET A 1 -52.97 26.83 0.28
N ALA A 2 -53.91 25.96 0.70
CA ALA A 2 -53.59 24.59 1.13
C ALA A 2 -52.93 23.72 0.03
N GLU A 3 -53.41 23.79 -1.21
CA GLU A 3 -52.85 23.05 -2.35
C GLU A 3 -51.40 23.48 -2.68
N SER A 4 -51.11 24.78 -2.60
CA SER A 4 -49.76 25.32 -2.76
C SER A 4 -48.81 24.84 -1.66
N LEU A 5 -49.28 24.74 -0.41
CA LEU A 5 -48.48 24.21 0.70
C LEU A 5 -48.19 22.71 0.54
N ILE A 6 -49.14 21.91 0.05
CA ILE A 6 -48.94 20.48 -0.22
C ILE A 6 -47.90 20.28 -1.34
N ASN A 7 -47.99 21.05 -2.42
CA ASN A 7 -47.01 20.98 -3.51
C ASN A 7 -45.61 21.38 -3.03
N ASN A 8 -45.50 22.46 -2.27
CA ASN A 8 -44.25 22.89 -1.66
C ASN A 8 -43.67 21.82 -0.72
N LEU A 9 -44.50 21.20 0.12
CA LEU A 9 -44.08 20.10 1.00
C LEU A 9 -43.54 18.92 0.19
N TRP A 10 -44.23 18.53 -0.89
CA TRP A 10 -43.77 17.45 -1.76
C TRP A 10 -42.44 17.75 -2.43
N ILE A 11 -42.24 18.96 -2.95
CA ILE A 11 -40.96 19.35 -3.57
C ILE A 11 -39.84 19.36 -2.53
N LEU A 12 -40.11 19.83 -1.30
CA LEU A 12 -39.12 19.81 -0.23
C LEU A 12 -38.75 18.38 0.19
N VAL A 13 -39.74 17.48 0.35
CA VAL A 13 -39.50 16.05 0.62
C VAL A 13 -38.74 15.42 -0.54
N SER A 14 -39.07 15.77 -1.78
CA SER A 14 -38.36 15.31 -2.97
C SER A 14 -36.92 15.78 -2.97
N ALA A 15 -36.63 17.03 -2.56
CA ALA A 15 -35.27 17.52 -2.40
C ALA A 15 -34.48 16.71 -1.37
N VAL A 16 -35.10 16.33 -0.24
CA VAL A 16 -34.47 15.44 0.76
C VAL A 16 -34.18 14.06 0.19
N LEU A 17 -35.10 13.51 -0.61
CA LEU A 17 -34.89 12.23 -1.30
C LEU A 17 -33.76 12.32 -2.33
N VAL A 18 -33.66 13.40 -3.10
CA VAL A 18 -32.51 13.59 -4.02
C VAL A 18 -31.21 13.78 -3.24
N ALA A 19 -31.22 14.50 -2.10
CA ALA A 19 -30.07 14.60 -1.23
C ALA A 19 -29.60 13.22 -0.72
N LEU A 20 -30.54 12.28 -0.49
CA LEU A 20 -30.24 10.90 -0.10
C LEU A 20 -29.50 10.11 -1.20
N MET A 21 -29.52 10.56 -2.45
CA MET A 21 -28.69 9.96 -3.50
C MET A 21 -27.19 10.16 -3.21
N GLN A 22 -26.79 11.23 -2.52
CA GLN A 22 -25.37 11.50 -2.21
C GLN A 22 -24.69 10.44 -1.33
N PRO A 23 -25.24 10.04 -0.17
CA PRO A 23 -24.72 8.88 0.55
C PRO A 23 -24.87 7.58 -0.25
N GLY A 24 -25.82 7.51 -1.18
CA GLY A 24 -25.95 6.41 -2.14
C GLY A 24 -24.77 6.32 -3.12
N PHE A 25 -24.37 7.44 -3.76
CA PHE A 25 -23.16 7.53 -4.60
C PHE A 25 -21.91 7.23 -3.79
N THR A 26 -21.82 7.79 -2.58
CA THR A 26 -20.72 7.50 -1.65
C THR A 26 -20.58 6.00 -1.40
N ALA A 27 -21.68 5.30 -1.10
CA ALA A 27 -21.67 3.86 -0.85
C ALA A 27 -21.37 3.04 -2.12
N LEU A 28 -21.98 3.42 -3.25
CA LEU A 28 -21.73 2.81 -4.56
C LEU A 28 -20.23 2.85 -4.91
N GLU A 29 -19.66 4.04 -4.90
CA GLU A 29 -18.30 4.30 -5.37
C GLU A 29 -17.25 3.79 -4.38
N ALA A 30 -17.44 4.03 -3.07
CA ALA A 30 -16.50 3.56 -2.07
C ALA A 30 -16.46 2.02 -1.98
N GLY A 31 -17.56 1.33 -2.31
CA GLY A 31 -17.61 -0.13 -2.41
C GLY A 31 -17.08 -0.70 -3.74
N ALA A 32 -17.21 0.06 -4.84
CA ALA A 32 -16.83 -0.38 -6.19
C ALA A 32 -15.34 -0.09 -6.49
N THR A 33 -14.72 0.81 -5.75
CA THR A 33 -13.29 1.09 -5.82
C THR A 33 -12.47 0.12 -4.96
N ARG A 34 -11.16 0.06 -5.18
CA ARG A 34 -10.22 -0.74 -4.35
C ARG A 34 -10.18 -0.20 -2.93
N ALA A 35 -10.06 -1.09 -1.94
CA ALA A 35 -10.11 -0.74 -0.51
C ALA A 35 -9.12 0.36 -0.09
N LYS A 36 -7.94 0.43 -0.73
CA LYS A 36 -6.93 1.47 -0.50
C LYS A 36 -7.34 2.88 -0.93
N ASN A 37 -8.50 3.04 -1.57
CA ASN A 37 -9.02 4.31 -2.09
C ASN A 37 -10.43 4.66 -1.57
N SER A 38 -11.09 3.78 -0.81
CA SER A 38 -12.49 3.96 -0.38
C SER A 38 -12.72 5.23 0.45
N ILE A 39 -11.80 5.60 1.34
CA ILE A 39 -11.88 6.81 2.17
C ILE A 39 -11.71 8.05 1.28
N SER A 40 -10.74 8.03 0.36
CA SER A 40 -10.59 9.13 -0.60
C SER A 40 -11.83 9.33 -1.45
N THR A 41 -12.49 8.25 -1.86
CA THR A 41 -13.74 8.30 -2.63
C THR A 41 -14.87 8.92 -1.81
N ALA A 42 -15.03 8.50 -0.55
CA ALA A 42 -16.03 9.07 0.35
C ALA A 42 -15.80 10.55 0.65
N LEU A 43 -14.54 10.96 0.87
CA LEU A 43 -14.17 12.36 1.07
C LEU A 43 -14.48 13.22 -0.16
N LYS A 44 -14.25 12.69 -1.37
CA LYS A 44 -14.61 13.39 -2.62
C LYS A 44 -16.11 13.63 -2.71
N ASN A 45 -16.93 12.60 -2.49
CA ASN A 45 -18.39 12.71 -2.48
C ASN A 45 -18.88 13.75 -1.46
N LEU A 46 -18.39 13.70 -0.21
CA LEU A 46 -18.79 14.68 0.79
C LEU A 46 -18.36 16.11 0.40
N SER A 47 -17.15 16.26 -0.14
CA SER A 47 -16.62 17.57 -0.51
C SER A 47 -17.32 18.17 -1.73
N ASP A 48 -17.69 17.35 -2.72
CA ASP A 48 -18.45 17.84 -3.86
C ASP A 48 -19.82 18.35 -3.47
N PHE A 49 -20.49 17.69 -2.51
CA PHE A 49 -21.79 18.12 -2.05
C PHE A 49 -21.68 19.51 -1.43
N LEU A 50 -20.73 19.70 -0.50
CA LEU A 50 -20.50 20.98 0.17
C LEU A 50 -20.17 22.10 -0.83
N ILE A 51 -19.25 21.85 -1.76
CA ILE A 51 -18.79 22.87 -2.72
C ILE A 51 -19.89 23.17 -3.74
N THR A 52 -20.47 22.14 -4.35
CA THR A 52 -21.49 22.29 -5.39
C THR A 52 -22.73 22.96 -4.85
N PHE A 53 -23.19 22.56 -3.65
CA PHE A 53 -24.34 23.18 -3.01
C PHE A 53 -24.10 24.67 -2.77
N MET A 54 -22.94 25.05 -2.20
CA MET A 54 -22.62 26.45 -1.94
C MET A 54 -22.45 27.28 -3.21
N ILE A 55 -21.78 26.74 -4.24
CA ILE A 55 -21.60 27.44 -5.52
C ILE A 55 -22.93 27.62 -6.24
N PHE A 56 -23.76 26.58 -6.27
CA PHE A 56 -25.07 26.65 -6.91
C PHE A 56 -25.99 27.64 -6.18
N ILE A 57 -26.02 27.61 -4.84
CA ILE A 57 -26.77 28.57 -4.01
C ILE A 57 -26.12 29.95 -3.95
N THR A 58 -24.95 30.19 -4.52
CA THR A 58 -24.42 31.57 -4.59
C THR A 58 -24.55 32.15 -6.01
N PHE A 59 -24.35 31.30 -7.03
CA PHE A 59 -24.24 31.73 -8.41
C PHE A 59 -25.08 30.88 -9.37
N GLY A 60 -25.04 29.55 -9.23
CA GLY A 60 -25.66 28.64 -10.18
C GLY A 60 -27.18 28.83 -10.33
N ALA A 61 -27.92 29.08 -9.25
CA ALA A 61 -29.35 29.29 -9.32
C ALA A 61 -29.71 30.60 -10.07
N SER A 62 -28.90 31.64 -9.95
CA SER A 62 -29.06 32.88 -10.74
C SER A 62 -28.92 32.60 -12.24
N ILE A 63 -27.91 31.81 -12.61
CA ILE A 63 -27.64 31.40 -14.00
C ILE A 63 -28.76 30.52 -14.56
N MET A 64 -29.28 29.61 -13.75
CA MET A 64 -30.30 28.64 -14.16
C MET A 64 -31.72 29.21 -14.15
N LEU A 65 -32.13 29.82 -13.04
CA LEU A 65 -33.52 30.20 -12.75
C LEU A 65 -33.78 31.70 -12.92
N GLY A 66 -32.74 32.52 -13.09
CA GLY A 66 -32.87 33.96 -13.27
C GLY A 66 -33.56 34.36 -14.57
N ASN A 67 -33.81 35.66 -14.72
CA ASN A 67 -34.40 36.24 -15.93
C ASN A 67 -33.55 35.87 -17.15
N SER A 68 -34.20 35.36 -18.19
CA SER A 68 -33.49 34.84 -19.36
C SER A 68 -33.01 35.96 -20.28
N TYR A 69 -31.75 35.87 -20.69
CA TYR A 69 -31.13 36.73 -21.70
C TYR A 69 -30.93 35.93 -22.98
N GLY A 70 -31.80 36.15 -23.96
CA GLY A 70 -31.75 35.49 -25.26
C GLY A 70 -31.97 33.98 -25.23
N GLY A 71 -32.52 33.42 -24.13
CA GLY A 71 -32.67 31.98 -23.94
C GLY A 71 -31.37 31.24 -23.62
N LEU A 72 -30.25 31.95 -23.48
CA LEU A 72 -28.91 31.38 -23.33
C LEU A 72 -28.41 31.36 -21.89
N ILE A 73 -28.77 32.37 -21.09
CA ILE A 73 -28.29 32.49 -19.71
C ILE A 73 -29.32 33.23 -18.86
N GLY A 74 -29.51 32.79 -17.63
CA GLY A 74 -30.28 33.50 -16.61
C GLY A 74 -29.39 34.47 -15.83
N TRP A 75 -29.97 35.56 -15.33
CA TRP A 75 -29.30 36.37 -14.30
C TRP A 75 -30.29 37.04 -13.36
N SER A 76 -30.12 36.80 -12.06
CA SER A 76 -30.79 37.53 -10.97
C SER A 76 -29.89 37.55 -9.73
N PRO A 77 -29.23 38.68 -9.40
CA PRO A 77 -28.18 38.75 -8.39
C PRO A 77 -28.67 38.58 -6.93
N LEU A 78 -29.98 38.52 -6.68
CA LEU A 78 -30.59 38.47 -5.34
C LEU A 78 -31.54 37.28 -5.14
N PHE A 79 -31.37 36.18 -5.90
CA PHE A 79 -32.35 35.07 -5.95
C PHE A 79 -32.77 34.51 -4.57
N TYR A 80 -31.97 34.64 -3.51
CA TYR A 80 -32.34 34.17 -2.15
C TYR A 80 -32.83 35.27 -1.21
N TYR A 81 -32.41 36.52 -1.41
CA TYR A 81 -32.73 37.63 -0.51
C TYR A 81 -34.14 38.17 -0.74
N GLU A 82 -34.68 37.98 -1.94
CA GLU A 82 -36.01 38.45 -2.34
C GLU A 82 -36.96 37.30 -2.70
N ALA A 83 -36.52 36.03 -2.55
CA ALA A 83 -37.34 34.89 -2.92
C ALA A 83 -38.45 34.59 -1.92
N ASP A 84 -39.62 34.21 -2.45
CA ASP A 84 -40.68 33.64 -1.64
C ASP A 84 -40.36 32.18 -1.23
N PHE A 85 -41.19 31.63 -0.35
CA PHE A 85 -41.01 30.28 0.18
C PHE A 85 -40.97 29.19 -0.92
N SER A 86 -41.78 29.33 -1.97
CA SER A 86 -41.81 28.37 -3.09
C SER A 86 -40.52 28.45 -3.91
N GLN A 87 -40.02 29.65 -4.18
CA GLN A 87 -38.77 29.87 -4.91
C GLN A 87 -37.56 29.30 -4.15
N ILE A 88 -37.52 29.47 -2.82
CA ILE A 88 -36.48 28.86 -1.98
C ILE A 88 -36.50 27.33 -2.09
N ILE A 89 -37.69 26.71 -2.06
CA ILE A 89 -37.82 25.25 -2.20
C ILE A 89 -37.34 24.77 -3.57
N ILE A 90 -37.67 25.49 -4.65
CA ILE A 90 -37.19 25.16 -6.00
C ILE A 90 -35.67 25.27 -6.09
N VAL A 91 -35.06 26.29 -5.47
CA VAL A 91 -33.59 26.41 -5.40
C VAL A 91 -32.97 25.21 -4.71
N ILE A 92 -33.51 24.81 -3.56
CA ILE A 92 -33.00 23.67 -2.81
C ILE A 92 -33.13 22.40 -3.66
N PHE A 93 -34.28 22.19 -4.31
CA PHE A 93 -34.51 21.05 -5.19
C PHE A 93 -33.50 21.01 -6.35
N GLN A 94 -33.30 22.12 -7.05
CA GLN A 94 -32.35 22.20 -8.18
C GLN A 94 -30.89 22.13 -7.73
N ALA A 95 -30.56 22.61 -6.53
CA ALA A 95 -29.23 22.42 -5.95
C ALA A 95 -28.89 20.93 -5.81
N MET A 96 -29.88 20.10 -5.45
CA MET A 96 -29.64 18.66 -5.35
C MET A 96 -29.32 18.04 -6.72
N PHE A 97 -29.99 18.47 -7.79
CA PHE A 97 -29.71 18.01 -9.16
C PHE A 97 -28.32 18.45 -9.62
N ALA A 98 -27.90 19.67 -9.28
CA ALA A 98 -26.54 20.15 -9.54
C ALA A 98 -25.50 19.26 -8.85
N THR A 99 -25.71 18.92 -7.57
CA THR A 99 -24.80 18.02 -6.83
C THR A 99 -24.75 16.63 -7.46
N THR A 100 -25.89 16.11 -7.96
CA THR A 100 -25.94 14.84 -8.69
C THR A 100 -25.16 14.89 -10.00
N ALA A 101 -25.26 15.97 -10.77
CA ALA A 101 -24.50 16.10 -12.02
C ALA A 101 -22.99 16.09 -11.80
N VAL A 102 -22.52 16.72 -10.71
CA VAL A 102 -21.10 16.77 -10.35
C VAL A 102 -20.60 15.42 -9.84
N THR A 103 -21.32 14.79 -8.91
CA THR A 103 -20.85 13.58 -8.22
C THR A 103 -20.63 12.40 -9.17
N ILE A 104 -21.39 12.33 -10.28
CA ILE A 104 -21.20 11.34 -11.37
C ILE A 104 -19.75 11.29 -11.87
N ILE A 105 -19.06 12.43 -11.89
CA ILE A 105 -17.69 12.53 -12.40
C ILE A 105 -16.70 11.90 -11.42
N SER A 106 -16.99 11.98 -10.12
CA SER A 106 -16.13 11.56 -9.02
C SER A 106 -15.81 10.06 -9.11
N GLY A 107 -16.83 9.23 -9.30
CA GLY A 107 -16.70 7.81 -9.49
C GLY A 107 -15.88 7.47 -10.74
N ALA A 108 -16.12 8.12 -11.88
CA ALA A 108 -15.40 7.82 -13.12
C ALA A 108 -13.88 8.02 -12.98
N ILE A 109 -13.48 9.07 -12.24
CA ILE A 109 -12.09 9.51 -12.08
C ILE A 109 -11.41 9.00 -10.79
N ALA A 110 -12.06 8.12 -10.03
CA ALA A 110 -11.57 7.59 -8.77
C ALA A 110 -10.19 6.88 -8.86
N GLU A 111 -9.53 6.74 -7.72
CA GLU A 111 -8.25 6.01 -7.51
C GLU A 111 -6.95 6.60 -8.06
N ARG A 112 -7.01 7.48 -9.08
CA ARG A 112 -5.79 8.08 -9.69
C ARG A 112 -5.80 9.61 -9.81
N THR A 113 -6.94 10.24 -9.60
CA THR A 113 -7.06 11.70 -9.67
C THR A 113 -6.80 12.33 -8.31
N LYS A 114 -5.99 13.39 -8.27
CA LYS A 114 -5.76 14.17 -7.06
C LYS A 114 -7.06 14.73 -6.50
N TYR A 115 -7.17 14.77 -5.18
CA TYR A 115 -8.30 15.38 -4.50
C TYR A 115 -8.52 16.84 -4.92
N SER A 116 -7.47 17.65 -4.97
CA SER A 116 -7.55 19.07 -5.38
C SER A 116 -8.01 19.27 -6.82
N ALA A 117 -7.61 18.38 -7.74
CA ALA A 117 -8.06 18.41 -9.14
C ALA A 117 -9.57 18.16 -9.25
N TYR A 118 -10.10 17.26 -8.43
CA TYR A 118 -11.53 17.00 -8.38
C TYR A 118 -12.34 18.21 -7.88
N LEU A 119 -11.84 18.96 -6.89
CA LEU A 119 -12.54 20.17 -6.41
C LEU A 119 -12.71 21.21 -7.52
N TRP A 120 -11.71 21.37 -8.40
CA TRP A 120 -11.83 22.26 -9.56
C TRP A 120 -12.87 21.79 -10.58
N ILE A 121 -13.04 20.48 -10.76
CA ILE A 121 -14.12 19.91 -11.57
C ILE A 121 -15.48 20.27 -10.95
N ALA A 122 -15.62 20.07 -9.64
CA ALA A 122 -16.85 20.43 -8.93
C ALA A 122 -17.20 21.91 -9.11
N VAL A 123 -16.20 22.81 -9.00
CA VAL A 123 -16.38 24.25 -9.22
C VAL A 123 -16.87 24.56 -10.63
N ILE A 124 -16.16 24.13 -11.68
CA ILE A 124 -16.52 24.53 -13.06
C ILE A 124 -17.86 23.96 -13.50
N VAL A 125 -18.17 22.73 -13.08
CA VAL A 125 -19.42 22.07 -13.45
C VAL A 125 -20.60 22.72 -12.75
N SER A 126 -20.51 22.95 -11.44
CA SER A 126 -21.60 23.56 -10.66
C SER A 126 -21.80 25.06 -10.93
N LEU A 127 -20.74 25.79 -11.25
CA LEU A 127 -20.81 27.23 -11.52
C LEU A 127 -21.33 27.55 -12.91
N PHE A 128 -20.89 26.79 -13.92
CA PHE A 128 -21.07 27.18 -15.31
C PHE A 128 -21.77 26.09 -16.14
N ILE A 129 -21.20 24.89 -16.20
CA ILE A 129 -21.62 23.86 -17.17
C ILE A 129 -23.06 23.41 -16.92
N TYR A 130 -23.37 22.99 -15.70
CA TYR A 130 -24.70 22.53 -15.32
C TYR A 130 -25.77 23.63 -15.38
N PRO A 131 -25.64 24.77 -14.65
CA PRO A 131 -26.73 25.73 -14.56
C PRO A 131 -27.06 26.39 -15.90
N MET A 132 -26.07 26.60 -16.78
CA MET A 132 -26.30 27.19 -18.10
C MET A 132 -27.10 26.24 -19.01
N GLN A 133 -26.83 24.94 -18.96
CA GLN A 133 -27.54 23.95 -19.77
C GLN A 133 -28.93 23.64 -19.23
N ALA A 134 -29.06 23.63 -17.90
CA ALA A 134 -30.36 23.56 -17.25
C ALA A 134 -31.22 24.79 -17.60
N HIS A 135 -30.63 25.98 -17.74
CA HIS A 135 -31.35 27.15 -18.27
C HIS A 135 -31.87 26.91 -19.69
N TRP A 136 -31.05 26.36 -20.59
CA TRP A 136 -31.46 26.12 -21.97
C TRP A 136 -32.68 25.21 -22.08
N ALA A 137 -32.71 24.14 -21.27
CA ALA A 137 -33.69 23.08 -21.35
C ALA A 137 -34.93 23.30 -20.46
N TRP A 138 -34.77 23.90 -19.27
CA TRP A 138 -35.85 23.96 -18.27
C TRP A 138 -36.36 25.36 -17.96
N ASN A 139 -35.63 26.42 -18.37
CA ASN A 139 -36.24 27.75 -18.35
C ASN A 139 -37.25 27.85 -19.49
N VAL A 140 -38.44 28.38 -19.22
CA VAL A 140 -39.49 28.59 -20.23
C VAL A 140 -39.01 29.44 -21.41
N ASP A 141 -38.05 30.33 -21.17
CA ASP A 141 -37.44 31.17 -22.19
C ASP A 141 -36.19 30.56 -22.83
N GLY A 142 -35.71 29.44 -22.29
CA GLY A 142 -34.56 28.68 -22.78
C GLY A 142 -34.73 28.26 -24.23
N TRP A 143 -33.65 28.34 -25.00
CA TRP A 143 -33.72 28.10 -26.45
C TRP A 143 -34.02 26.63 -26.79
N LEU A 144 -33.58 25.66 -25.97
CA LEU A 144 -33.92 24.24 -26.15
C LEU A 144 -35.38 23.98 -25.76
N ALA A 145 -35.86 24.58 -24.66
CA ALA A 145 -37.26 24.52 -24.29
C ALA A 145 -38.17 25.02 -25.41
N LYS A 146 -37.85 26.19 -25.99
CA LYS A 146 -38.57 26.77 -27.14
C LYS A 146 -38.49 25.93 -28.41
N LEU A 147 -37.43 25.15 -28.59
CA LEU A 147 -37.27 24.21 -29.70
C LEU A 147 -38.14 22.95 -29.55
N GLY A 148 -38.73 22.71 -28.38
CA GLY A 148 -39.47 21.49 -28.07
C GLY A 148 -38.57 20.32 -27.67
N PHE A 149 -37.40 20.62 -27.10
CA PHE A 149 -36.57 19.60 -26.45
C PHE A 149 -37.23 19.15 -25.15
N ILE A 150 -37.42 17.85 -25.00
CA ILE A 150 -38.02 17.26 -23.81
C ILE A 150 -36.97 16.49 -23.04
N ASP A 151 -36.72 16.93 -21.82
CA ASP A 151 -35.95 16.20 -20.83
C ASP A 151 -36.56 16.48 -19.46
N PHE A 152 -37.44 15.59 -19.01
CA PHE A 152 -38.32 15.85 -17.87
C PHE A 152 -37.59 16.13 -16.56
N ALA A 153 -36.69 15.21 -16.18
CA ALA A 153 -35.95 15.29 -14.94
C ALA A 153 -34.42 15.27 -15.16
N GLY A 154 -33.92 15.12 -16.40
CA GLY A 154 -32.49 15.28 -16.68
C GLY A 154 -31.73 14.01 -17.10
N SER A 155 -32.27 13.18 -18.01
CA SER A 155 -31.43 12.15 -18.69
C SER A 155 -30.27 12.79 -19.44
N THR A 156 -30.49 13.98 -20.02
CA THR A 156 -29.45 14.76 -20.66
C THR A 156 -28.90 15.81 -19.70
N VAL A 157 -29.75 16.67 -19.13
CA VAL A 157 -29.38 17.87 -18.36
C VAL A 157 -28.62 17.55 -17.05
N VAL A 158 -28.81 16.36 -16.47
CA VAL A 158 -28.05 15.91 -15.30
C VAL A 158 -27.11 14.78 -15.66
N HIS A 159 -27.66 13.66 -16.14
CA HIS A 159 -26.87 12.44 -16.32
C HIS A 159 -25.90 12.54 -17.50
N SER A 160 -26.37 12.97 -18.69
CA SER A 160 -25.43 13.11 -19.82
C SER A 160 -24.45 14.27 -19.60
N VAL A 161 -24.82 15.36 -18.93
CA VAL A 161 -23.86 16.41 -18.51
C VAL A 161 -22.74 15.82 -17.67
N GLY A 162 -23.08 15.10 -16.58
CA GLY A 162 -22.10 14.42 -15.74
C GLY A 162 -21.28 13.39 -16.53
N GLY A 163 -21.93 12.62 -17.40
CA GLY A 163 -21.29 11.60 -18.24
C GLY A 163 -20.32 12.16 -19.30
N TRP A 164 -20.66 13.27 -19.96
CA TRP A 164 -19.78 13.95 -20.90
C TRP A 164 -18.58 14.60 -20.20
N ALA A 165 -18.81 15.24 -19.05
CA ALA A 165 -17.75 15.80 -18.22
C ALA A 165 -16.81 14.69 -17.69
N ALA A 166 -17.38 13.56 -17.25
CA ALA A 166 -16.62 12.38 -16.85
C ALA A 166 -15.77 11.83 -18.01
N LEU A 167 -16.35 11.68 -19.21
CA LEU A 167 -15.63 11.24 -20.40
C LEU A 167 -14.47 12.18 -20.74
N ALA A 168 -14.68 13.49 -20.69
CA ALA A 168 -13.62 14.48 -20.91
C ALA A 168 -12.48 14.33 -19.88
N ALA A 169 -12.83 14.14 -18.60
CA ALA A 169 -11.84 14.00 -17.53
C ALA A 169 -11.03 12.70 -17.66
N ILE A 170 -11.66 11.55 -17.88
CA ILE A 170 -10.95 10.26 -18.00
C ILE A 170 -10.03 10.21 -19.23
N LEU A 171 -10.37 10.90 -20.33
CA LEU A 171 -9.51 11.00 -21.51
C LEU A 171 -8.22 11.81 -21.25
N ILE A 172 -8.24 12.74 -20.30
CA ILE A 172 -7.05 13.53 -19.91
C ILE A 172 -6.24 12.79 -18.85
N ILE A 173 -6.90 12.21 -17.84
CA ILE A 173 -6.26 11.54 -16.71
C ILE A 173 -5.64 10.19 -17.11
N GLY A 174 -6.28 9.50 -18.07
CA GLY A 174 -5.85 8.20 -18.56
C GLY A 174 -6.22 7.03 -17.62
N PRO A 175 -5.86 5.80 -18.03
CA PRO A 175 -6.27 4.58 -17.34
C PRO A 175 -5.53 4.31 -16.04
N ARG A 176 -6.14 3.62 -15.08
CA ARG A 176 -5.46 3.16 -13.85
C ARG A 176 -4.33 2.19 -14.18
N LEU A 177 -3.26 2.25 -13.38
CA LEU A 177 -2.10 1.37 -13.53
C LEU A 177 -2.52 -0.11 -13.45
N GLY A 178 -2.07 -0.93 -14.41
CA GLY A 178 -2.37 -2.35 -14.47
C GLY A 178 -3.71 -2.72 -15.13
N ARG A 179 -4.58 -1.75 -15.47
CA ARG A 179 -5.93 -2.06 -15.99
C ARG A 179 -5.92 -2.80 -17.33
N PHE A 180 -5.01 -2.44 -18.22
CA PHE A 180 -4.94 -2.94 -19.60
C PHE A 180 -3.62 -3.68 -19.94
N ASP A 181 -2.70 -3.83 -18.97
CA ASP A 181 -1.35 -4.39 -19.20
C ASP A 181 -1.38 -5.89 -19.55
N LYS A 182 -2.35 -6.64 -19.01
CA LYS A 182 -2.51 -8.09 -19.21
C LYS A 182 -3.89 -8.44 -19.80
N GLY A 183 -4.34 -7.63 -20.76
CA GLY A 183 -5.70 -7.69 -21.30
C GLY A 183 -6.71 -6.99 -20.40
N ASN A 184 -7.99 -7.33 -20.52
CA ASN A 184 -9.08 -6.72 -19.73
C ASN A 184 -9.22 -7.42 -18.36
N GLN A 185 -8.32 -7.13 -17.43
CA GLN A 185 -8.47 -7.60 -16.04
C GLN A 185 -9.18 -6.54 -15.20
N GLY A 186 -10.32 -6.91 -14.63
CA GLY A 186 -11.02 -6.10 -13.62
C GLY A 186 -10.16 -5.92 -12.37
N PHE A 187 -10.45 -4.88 -11.59
CA PHE A 187 -9.88 -4.74 -10.25
C PHE A 187 -10.81 -5.39 -9.21
N GLU A 188 -10.22 -5.87 -8.13
CA GLU A 188 -10.97 -6.28 -6.95
C GLU A 188 -11.67 -5.06 -6.34
N GLN A 189 -12.96 -5.20 -6.10
CA GLN A 189 -13.82 -4.18 -5.51
C GLN A 189 -13.81 -4.35 -3.98
N SER A 190 -13.82 -3.26 -3.22
CA SER A 190 -13.65 -3.36 -1.77
C SER A 190 -14.84 -4.00 -1.06
N ASN A 191 -16.07 -3.69 -1.48
CA ASN A 191 -17.28 -4.21 -0.86
C ASN A 191 -18.51 -4.04 -1.77
N LEU A 192 -18.82 -5.09 -2.54
CA LEU A 192 -19.99 -5.12 -3.42
C LEU A 192 -21.34 -5.04 -2.70
N ALA A 193 -21.44 -5.51 -1.45
CA ALA A 193 -22.66 -5.38 -0.66
C ALA A 193 -22.92 -3.91 -0.28
N PHE A 194 -21.86 -3.18 0.05
CA PHE A 194 -21.95 -1.73 0.29
C PHE A 194 -22.31 -0.97 -0.99
N SER A 195 -21.74 -1.36 -2.14
CA SER A 195 -22.17 -0.79 -3.43
C SER A 195 -23.64 -1.06 -3.74
N THR A 196 -24.12 -2.26 -3.42
CA THR A 196 -25.52 -2.65 -3.60
C THR A 196 -26.45 -1.80 -2.72
N LEU A 197 -26.06 -1.55 -1.46
CA LEU A 197 -26.76 -0.60 -0.60
C LEU A 197 -26.82 0.80 -1.22
N GLY A 198 -25.71 1.25 -1.82
CA GLY A 198 -25.66 2.50 -2.58
C GLY A 198 -26.70 2.58 -3.69
N VAL A 199 -26.84 1.53 -4.50
CA VAL A 199 -27.87 1.46 -5.56
C VAL A 199 -29.28 1.55 -4.99
N PHE A 200 -29.57 0.89 -3.86
CA PHE A 200 -30.89 1.00 -3.22
C PHE A 200 -31.19 2.42 -2.72
N LEU A 201 -30.21 3.10 -2.13
CA LEU A 201 -30.36 4.49 -1.70
C LEU A 201 -30.58 5.44 -2.88
N ILE A 202 -29.82 5.25 -3.96
CA ILE A 202 -29.98 5.99 -5.21
C ILE A 202 -31.38 5.74 -5.81
N TRP A 203 -31.84 4.49 -5.83
CA TRP A 203 -33.15 4.13 -6.36
C TRP A 203 -34.29 4.74 -5.53
N LEU A 204 -34.17 4.74 -4.20
CA LEU A 204 -35.10 5.44 -3.31
C LEU A 204 -35.09 6.95 -3.57
N GLY A 205 -33.90 7.56 -3.70
CA GLY A 205 -33.78 8.98 -4.02
C GLY A 205 -34.38 9.35 -5.38
N TRP A 206 -34.37 8.43 -6.34
CA TRP A 206 -34.96 8.62 -7.66
C TRP A 206 -36.48 8.83 -7.64
N ILE A 207 -37.16 8.35 -6.58
CA ILE A 207 -38.58 8.65 -6.34
C ILE A 207 -38.78 10.17 -6.21
N GLY A 208 -37.91 10.84 -5.44
CA GLY A 208 -37.90 12.29 -5.32
C GLY A 208 -37.38 12.98 -6.57
N PHE A 209 -36.39 12.40 -7.24
CA PHE A 209 -35.80 12.97 -8.47
C PHE A 209 -36.85 13.12 -9.58
N ASN A 210 -37.50 12.03 -9.97
CA ASN A 210 -38.52 12.07 -11.02
C ASN A 210 -39.85 12.58 -10.48
N GLY A 211 -40.31 12.08 -9.33
CA GLY A 211 -41.61 12.48 -8.76
C GLY A 211 -41.66 13.95 -8.35
N GLY A 212 -40.57 14.50 -7.84
CA GLY A 212 -40.44 15.92 -7.53
C GLY A 212 -40.46 16.82 -8.75
N SER A 213 -40.00 16.33 -9.91
CA SER A 213 -39.98 17.07 -11.18
C SER A 213 -41.38 17.32 -11.77
N VAL A 214 -42.43 16.72 -11.20
CA VAL A 214 -43.83 17.10 -11.47
C VAL A 214 -44.16 18.48 -10.88
N LEU A 215 -43.39 18.93 -9.87
CA LEU A 215 -43.59 20.19 -9.13
C LEU A 215 -44.96 20.29 -8.41
N ALA A 216 -45.64 19.15 -8.25
CA ALA A 216 -46.91 19.03 -7.57
C ALA A 216 -47.08 17.61 -7.02
N LEU A 217 -47.97 17.44 -6.04
CA LEU A 217 -48.40 16.12 -5.55
C LEU A 217 -49.80 15.80 -6.07
N ASN A 218 -49.88 15.03 -7.16
CA ASN A 218 -51.12 14.70 -7.82
C ASN A 218 -51.06 13.29 -8.47
N ALA A 219 -52.08 12.93 -9.26
CA ALA A 219 -52.14 11.63 -9.94
C ALA A 219 -50.94 11.39 -10.89
N GLN A 220 -50.45 12.44 -11.56
CA GLN A 220 -49.29 12.35 -12.45
C GLN A 220 -48.02 12.01 -11.67
N THR A 221 -47.85 12.56 -10.45
CA THR A 221 -46.76 12.18 -9.54
C THR A 221 -46.72 10.68 -9.30
N GLY A 222 -47.87 10.05 -9.06
CA GLY A 222 -47.99 8.60 -8.88
C GLY A 222 -47.56 7.82 -10.12
N VAL A 223 -47.99 8.25 -11.31
CA VAL A 223 -47.60 7.63 -12.60
C VAL A 223 -46.10 7.74 -12.85
N VAL A 224 -45.52 8.91 -12.62
CA VAL A 224 -44.09 9.17 -12.79
C VAL A 224 -43.25 8.28 -11.87
N ILE A 225 -43.64 8.15 -10.60
CA ILE A 225 -42.96 7.27 -9.64
C ILE A 225 -43.07 5.80 -10.09
N LEU A 226 -44.26 5.36 -10.50
CA LEU A 226 -44.48 3.99 -10.99
C LEU A 226 -43.58 3.68 -12.19
N ASN A 227 -43.56 4.54 -13.19
CA ASN A 227 -42.72 4.38 -14.38
C ASN A 227 -41.23 4.34 -14.03
N THR A 228 -40.81 5.16 -13.07
CA THR A 228 -39.43 5.19 -12.57
C THR A 228 -39.03 3.85 -11.97
N LEU A 229 -39.87 3.29 -11.10
CA LEU A 229 -39.62 2.00 -10.46
C LEU A 229 -39.63 0.84 -11.48
N ILE A 230 -40.56 0.86 -12.43
CA ILE A 230 -40.64 -0.15 -13.50
C ILE A 230 -39.37 -0.14 -14.36
N ALA A 231 -38.94 1.03 -14.83
CA ALA A 231 -37.76 1.12 -15.70
C ALA A 231 -36.48 0.67 -14.97
N GLY A 232 -36.28 1.08 -13.70
CA GLY A 232 -35.18 0.59 -12.88
C GLY A 232 -35.21 -0.92 -12.68
N ALA A 233 -36.40 -1.49 -12.38
CA ALA A 233 -36.55 -2.94 -12.22
C ALA A 233 -36.24 -3.71 -13.52
N ILE A 234 -36.74 -3.25 -14.67
CA ILE A 234 -36.45 -3.89 -15.96
C ILE A 234 -34.99 -3.75 -16.36
N GLY A 235 -34.36 -2.61 -16.09
CA GLY A 235 -32.92 -2.45 -16.29
C GLY A 235 -32.12 -3.47 -15.47
N GLY A 236 -32.45 -3.65 -14.18
CA GLY A 236 -31.83 -4.65 -13.31
C GLY A 236 -32.08 -6.09 -13.74
N ILE A 237 -33.32 -6.42 -14.14
CA ILE A 237 -33.68 -7.75 -14.68
C ILE A 237 -32.92 -8.01 -15.98
N SER A 238 -32.74 -7.00 -16.84
CA SER A 238 -31.94 -7.13 -18.05
C SER A 238 -30.49 -7.46 -17.70
N GLY A 239 -29.90 -6.77 -16.73
CA GLY A 239 -28.57 -7.11 -16.18
C GLY A 239 -28.48 -8.54 -15.64
N LEU A 240 -29.50 -8.99 -14.93
CA LEU A 240 -29.58 -10.37 -14.40
C LEU A 240 -29.60 -11.41 -15.53
N LEU A 241 -30.46 -11.22 -16.53
CA LEU A 241 -30.62 -12.17 -17.62
C LEU A 241 -29.42 -12.19 -18.56
N PHE A 242 -28.91 -11.02 -18.95
CA PHE A 242 -27.78 -10.93 -19.87
C PHE A 242 -26.47 -11.37 -19.22
N SER A 243 -26.20 -11.04 -17.95
CA SER A 243 -25.02 -11.54 -17.26
C SER A 243 -25.03 -13.08 -17.16
N LYS A 244 -26.18 -13.67 -16.85
CA LYS A 244 -26.36 -15.13 -16.84
C LYS A 244 -26.18 -15.74 -18.23
N ALA A 245 -26.72 -15.12 -19.27
CA ALA A 245 -26.63 -15.62 -20.63
C ALA A 245 -25.19 -15.56 -21.19
N LEU A 246 -24.46 -14.48 -20.91
CA LEU A 246 -23.11 -14.26 -21.44
C LEU A 246 -22.01 -14.93 -20.62
N THR A 247 -22.18 -15.02 -19.30
CA THR A 247 -21.11 -15.45 -18.38
C THR A 247 -21.45 -16.70 -17.58
N HIS A 248 -22.63 -17.27 -17.78
CA HIS A 248 -23.18 -18.40 -17.02
C HIS A 248 -23.36 -18.17 -15.52
N HIS A 249 -23.08 -16.95 -15.03
CA HIS A 249 -23.20 -16.55 -13.63
C HIS A 249 -23.97 -15.23 -13.52
N TYR A 250 -24.63 -15.01 -12.38
CA TYR A 250 -25.28 -13.74 -12.08
C TYR A 250 -24.24 -12.75 -11.55
N GLN A 251 -23.97 -11.68 -12.30
CA GLN A 251 -22.99 -10.67 -11.90
C GLN A 251 -23.67 -9.50 -11.22
N VAL A 252 -23.26 -9.22 -9.98
CA VAL A 252 -23.83 -8.13 -9.17
C VAL A 252 -23.65 -6.78 -9.87
N ASN A 253 -22.48 -6.51 -10.46
CA ASN A 253 -22.21 -5.26 -11.19
C ASN A 253 -23.18 -5.03 -12.34
N ASP A 254 -23.44 -6.04 -13.19
CA ASP A 254 -24.35 -5.86 -14.32
C ASP A 254 -25.81 -5.64 -13.88
N ILE A 255 -26.22 -6.23 -12.75
CA ILE A 255 -27.54 -5.98 -12.15
C ILE A 255 -27.61 -4.56 -11.61
N MET A 256 -26.62 -4.14 -10.81
CA MET A 256 -26.52 -2.80 -10.22
C MET A 256 -26.54 -1.70 -11.30
N HIS A 257 -25.64 -1.79 -12.28
CA HIS A 257 -25.60 -0.83 -13.37
C HIS A 257 -26.82 -0.92 -14.28
N GLY A 258 -27.45 -2.09 -14.41
CA GLY A 258 -28.71 -2.23 -15.11
C GLY A 258 -29.84 -1.44 -14.44
N VAL A 259 -29.98 -1.52 -13.12
CA VAL A 259 -30.94 -0.70 -12.37
C VAL A 259 -30.70 0.79 -12.63
N LEU A 260 -29.44 1.23 -12.45
CA LEU A 260 -29.08 2.63 -12.64
C LEU A 260 -29.30 3.11 -14.08
N ALA A 261 -28.92 2.32 -15.09
CA ALA A 261 -29.11 2.67 -16.49
C ALA A 261 -30.59 2.77 -16.88
N GLY A 262 -31.43 1.87 -16.35
CA GLY A 262 -32.89 1.94 -16.54
C GLY A 262 -33.49 3.20 -15.90
N LEU A 263 -33.04 3.55 -14.69
CA LEU A 263 -33.43 4.79 -14.01
C LEU A 263 -32.98 6.03 -14.77
N VAL A 264 -31.72 6.08 -15.24
CA VAL A 264 -31.19 7.18 -16.06
C VAL A 264 -32.01 7.35 -17.34
N ALA A 265 -32.36 6.27 -18.02
CA ALA A 265 -33.04 6.35 -19.32
C ALA A 265 -34.49 6.88 -19.20
N ILE A 266 -35.24 6.47 -18.17
CA ILE A 266 -36.63 6.92 -18.00
C ILE A 266 -36.75 8.38 -17.55
N THR A 267 -35.69 8.96 -17.00
CA THR A 267 -35.65 10.34 -16.49
C THR A 267 -36.05 11.39 -17.55
N ALA A 268 -35.86 11.13 -18.85
CA ALA A 268 -36.25 12.06 -19.92
C ALA A 268 -37.78 12.16 -20.10
N SER A 269 -38.52 11.11 -19.79
CA SER A 269 -39.92 10.96 -20.21
C SER A 269 -40.82 10.21 -19.23
N ALA A 270 -40.45 10.16 -17.94
CA ALA A 270 -41.21 9.44 -16.93
C ALA A 270 -42.68 9.90 -16.83
N GLN A 271 -42.95 11.15 -17.16
CA GLN A 271 -44.27 11.78 -17.20
C GLN A 271 -45.09 11.47 -18.47
N LEU A 272 -44.44 11.08 -19.57
CA LEU A 272 -45.08 10.75 -20.85
C LEU A 272 -45.24 9.24 -21.07
N ALA A 273 -44.42 8.43 -20.40
CA ALA A 273 -44.41 6.99 -20.60
C ALA A 273 -45.67 6.30 -20.06
N SER A 274 -46.17 5.33 -20.81
CA SER A 274 -47.00 4.26 -20.25
C SER A 274 -46.11 3.28 -19.47
N PRO A 275 -46.67 2.45 -18.57
CA PRO A 275 -45.92 1.40 -17.90
C PRO A 275 -45.18 0.46 -18.88
N LEU A 276 -45.77 0.17 -20.04
CA LEU A 276 -45.11 -0.64 -21.08
C LEU A 276 -43.92 0.09 -21.70
N ASN A 277 -44.07 1.38 -22.03
CA ASN A 277 -42.97 2.18 -22.54
C ASN A 277 -41.86 2.32 -21.50
N ALA A 278 -42.20 2.45 -20.22
CA ALA A 278 -41.22 2.46 -19.13
C ALA A 278 -40.39 1.15 -19.08
N MET A 279 -41.02 -0.01 -19.32
CA MET A 279 -40.29 -1.28 -19.44
C MET A 279 -39.32 -1.27 -20.64
N LEU A 280 -39.78 -0.83 -21.81
CA LEU A 280 -38.95 -0.76 -23.02
C LEU A 280 -37.78 0.22 -22.86
N ILE A 281 -38.01 1.36 -22.23
CA ILE A 281 -36.98 2.37 -21.93
C ILE A 281 -35.97 1.81 -20.93
N GLY A 282 -36.41 1.08 -19.89
CA GLY A 282 -35.52 0.41 -18.95
C GLY A 282 -34.59 -0.60 -19.63
N LEU A 283 -35.13 -1.41 -20.55
CA LEU A 283 -34.34 -2.34 -21.37
C LEU A 283 -33.35 -1.60 -22.29
N LEU A 284 -33.81 -0.55 -22.97
CA LEU A 284 -32.97 0.28 -23.84
C LEU A 284 -31.81 0.92 -23.06
N GLY A 285 -32.07 1.38 -21.84
CA GLY A 285 -31.06 1.90 -20.92
C GLY A 285 -29.96 0.88 -20.66
N TYR A 286 -30.32 -0.36 -20.28
CA TYR A 286 -29.35 -1.44 -20.07
C TYR A 286 -28.54 -1.77 -21.34
N LEU A 287 -29.20 -1.91 -22.49
CA LEU A 287 -28.51 -2.22 -23.75
C LEU A 287 -27.50 -1.13 -24.13
N SER A 288 -27.87 0.13 -23.91
CA SER A 288 -27.01 1.28 -24.19
C SER A 288 -25.83 1.36 -23.22
N TYR A 289 -26.06 1.10 -21.93
CA TYR A 289 -24.99 0.92 -20.94
C TYR A 289 -24.02 -0.20 -21.37
N SER A 290 -24.53 -1.37 -21.76
CA SER A 290 -23.71 -2.50 -22.18
C SER A 290 -22.85 -2.18 -23.41
N LEU A 291 -23.43 -1.47 -24.39
CA LEU A 291 -22.69 -0.93 -25.54
C LEU A 291 -21.59 0.04 -25.10
N GLY A 292 -21.91 0.99 -24.21
CA GLY A 292 -20.94 1.95 -23.69
C GLY A 292 -19.77 1.28 -22.97
N LYS A 293 -20.06 0.32 -22.09
CA LYS A 293 -19.07 -0.51 -21.39
C LYS A 293 -18.15 -1.23 -22.39
N PHE A 294 -18.73 -1.87 -23.40
CA PHE A 294 -17.96 -2.54 -24.44
C PHE A 294 -17.04 -1.58 -25.20
N LEU A 295 -17.54 -0.40 -25.60
CA LEU A 295 -16.76 0.58 -26.35
C LEU A 295 -15.60 1.15 -25.51
N LEU A 296 -15.82 1.49 -24.25
CA LEU A 296 -14.77 1.99 -23.36
C LEU A 296 -13.66 0.95 -23.20
N ILE A 297 -14.00 -0.32 -22.95
CA ILE A 297 -13.03 -1.41 -22.84
C ILE A 297 -12.27 -1.60 -24.17
N LYS A 298 -12.98 -1.58 -25.31
CA LYS A 298 -12.39 -1.74 -26.65
C LYS A 298 -11.37 -0.65 -26.96
N TYR A 299 -11.64 0.58 -26.54
CA TYR A 299 -10.75 1.73 -26.73
C TYR A 299 -9.80 1.98 -25.55
N GLN A 300 -9.71 1.05 -24.59
CA GLN A 300 -8.86 1.17 -23.41
C GLN A 300 -9.08 2.46 -22.60
N ILE A 301 -10.33 2.90 -22.53
CA ILE A 301 -10.78 4.03 -21.71
C ILE A 301 -11.25 3.44 -20.37
N ASP A 302 -10.53 3.77 -19.30
CA ASP A 302 -10.82 3.25 -17.96
C ASP A 302 -11.72 4.21 -17.16
N ASP A 303 -12.95 3.78 -16.98
CA ASP A 303 -13.90 4.35 -16.04
C ASP A 303 -13.91 3.48 -14.78
N ALA A 304 -13.69 4.09 -13.60
CA ALA A 304 -13.46 3.30 -12.40
C ALA A 304 -14.69 2.53 -11.91
N ILE A 305 -15.89 3.04 -12.18
CA ILE A 305 -17.16 2.45 -11.74
C ILE A 305 -18.21 2.37 -12.84
N GLU A 306 -17.81 2.51 -14.11
CA GLU A 306 -18.71 2.47 -15.28
C GLU A 306 -19.76 3.61 -15.28
N ALA A 307 -19.41 4.78 -14.72
CA ALA A 307 -20.28 5.96 -14.65
C ALA A 307 -20.64 6.53 -16.03
N VAL A 308 -19.71 6.60 -16.97
CA VAL A 308 -19.94 7.07 -18.34
C VAL A 308 -20.95 6.15 -19.05
N PRO A 309 -20.80 4.81 -19.11
CA PRO A 309 -21.84 3.93 -19.63
C PRO A 309 -23.23 4.14 -19.00
N VAL A 310 -23.31 4.23 -17.68
CA VAL A 310 -24.59 4.40 -16.97
C VAL A 310 -25.23 5.76 -17.26
N HIS A 311 -24.47 6.85 -17.19
CA HIS A 311 -25.04 8.19 -17.24
C HIS A 311 -25.05 8.81 -18.64
N LEU A 312 -23.99 8.59 -19.43
CA LEU A 312 -23.90 9.12 -20.79
C LEU A 312 -24.68 8.27 -21.78
N PHE A 313 -24.35 6.98 -21.90
CA PHE A 313 -24.98 6.14 -22.93
C PHE A 313 -26.45 5.91 -22.63
N ALA A 314 -26.81 5.58 -21.39
CA ALA A 314 -28.22 5.43 -21.03
C ALA A 314 -28.97 6.77 -21.11
N GLY A 315 -28.33 7.89 -20.71
CA GLY A 315 -28.94 9.23 -20.77
C GLY A 315 -29.26 9.69 -22.19
N VAL A 316 -28.33 9.50 -23.12
CA VAL A 316 -28.54 9.73 -24.56
C VAL A 316 -29.66 8.83 -25.08
N SER A 317 -29.64 7.54 -24.73
CA SER A 317 -30.66 6.59 -25.21
C SER A 317 -32.06 6.90 -24.71
N GLY A 318 -32.20 7.31 -23.44
CA GLY A 318 -33.47 7.74 -22.85
C GLY A 318 -34.00 9.01 -23.49
N THR A 319 -33.10 9.96 -23.78
CA THR A 319 -33.46 11.21 -24.46
C THR A 319 -33.90 10.97 -25.90
N LEU A 320 -33.28 10.01 -26.61
CA LEU A 320 -33.76 9.58 -27.92
C LEU A 320 -35.09 8.83 -27.83
N ALA A 321 -35.29 8.01 -26.78
CA ALA A 321 -36.51 7.24 -26.58
C ALA A 321 -37.75 8.12 -26.51
N VAL A 322 -37.62 9.40 -26.12
CA VAL A 322 -38.70 10.38 -26.22
C VAL A 322 -39.30 10.40 -27.62
N ALA A 323 -38.47 10.59 -28.65
CA ALA A 323 -38.96 10.65 -30.03
C ALA A 323 -39.52 9.30 -30.51
N PHE A 324 -38.90 8.18 -30.14
CA PHE A 324 -39.26 6.86 -30.66
C PHE A 324 -40.46 6.21 -29.97
N LEU A 325 -40.68 6.45 -28.69
CA LEU A 325 -41.65 5.72 -27.88
C LEU A 325 -42.76 6.62 -27.32
N VAL A 326 -42.48 7.90 -27.08
CA VAL A 326 -43.38 8.84 -26.40
C VAL A 326 -43.30 10.27 -26.96
N PRO A 327 -43.37 10.46 -28.30
CA PRO A 327 -43.21 11.79 -28.87
C PRO A 327 -44.45 12.67 -28.55
N ASP A 328 -44.21 13.93 -28.19
CA ASP A 328 -45.28 14.91 -27.90
C ASP A 328 -45.79 15.57 -29.19
N VAL A 329 -44.90 15.72 -30.17
CA VAL A 329 -45.19 16.17 -31.54
C VAL A 329 -44.91 15.06 -32.55
N ASP A 330 -44.90 15.35 -33.85
CA ASP A 330 -44.54 14.35 -34.84
C ASP A 330 -43.10 13.83 -34.65
N PHE A 331 -42.88 12.58 -35.05
CA PHE A 331 -41.61 11.87 -34.84
C PHE A 331 -40.39 12.65 -35.34
N LEU A 332 -40.44 13.24 -36.54
CA LEU A 332 -39.27 13.89 -37.14
C LEU A 332 -38.94 15.20 -36.42
N THR A 333 -39.96 15.98 -36.06
CA THR A 333 -39.78 17.20 -35.28
C THR A 333 -39.23 16.90 -33.90
N GLN A 334 -39.80 15.92 -33.19
CA GLN A 334 -39.32 15.52 -31.87
C GLN A 334 -37.90 14.96 -31.96
N LEU A 335 -37.61 14.07 -32.91
CA LEU A 335 -36.27 13.51 -33.08
C LEU A 335 -35.23 14.61 -33.33
N LYS A 336 -35.58 15.61 -34.13
CA LYS A 336 -34.70 16.75 -34.40
C LYS A 336 -34.43 17.57 -33.13
N SER A 337 -35.45 17.88 -32.33
CA SER A 337 -35.24 18.63 -31.08
C SER A 337 -34.39 17.83 -30.08
N GLN A 338 -34.66 16.53 -29.92
CA GLN A 338 -33.86 15.63 -29.07
C GLN A 338 -32.39 15.55 -29.50
N LEU A 339 -32.12 15.38 -30.80
CA LEU A 339 -30.76 15.32 -31.33
C LEU A 339 -30.01 16.65 -31.13
N ILE A 340 -30.65 17.78 -31.38
CA ILE A 340 -30.06 19.10 -31.16
C ILE A 340 -29.73 19.30 -29.68
N GLY A 341 -30.65 18.93 -28.78
CA GLY A 341 -30.42 19.01 -27.33
C GLY A 341 -29.25 18.15 -26.88
N ILE A 342 -29.21 16.87 -27.26
CA ILE A 342 -28.12 15.94 -26.93
C ILE A 342 -26.78 16.49 -27.41
N VAL A 343 -26.70 16.96 -28.66
CA VAL A 343 -25.45 17.46 -29.24
C VAL A 343 -25.02 18.77 -28.60
N ALA A 344 -25.93 19.73 -28.40
CA ALA A 344 -25.58 21.03 -27.84
C ALA A 344 -25.10 20.92 -26.38
N ILE A 345 -25.83 20.15 -25.56
CA ILE A 345 -25.45 19.87 -24.16
C ILE A 345 -24.15 19.07 -24.10
N GLY A 346 -24.03 18.04 -24.95
CA GLY A 346 -22.84 17.22 -24.99
C GLY A 346 -21.59 17.98 -25.40
N LEU A 347 -21.67 18.80 -26.45
CA LEU A 347 -20.56 19.63 -26.91
C LEU A 347 -20.12 20.60 -25.82
N LEU A 348 -21.06 21.33 -25.20
CA LEU A 348 -20.70 22.28 -24.16
C LEU A 348 -20.07 21.57 -22.94
N SER A 349 -20.68 20.49 -22.47
CA SER A 349 -20.21 19.73 -21.30
C SER A 349 -18.83 19.12 -21.54
N PHE A 350 -18.65 18.43 -22.67
CA PHE A 350 -17.38 17.80 -23.03
C PHE A 350 -16.29 18.85 -23.30
N VAL A 351 -16.54 19.82 -24.19
CA VAL A 351 -15.51 20.78 -24.62
C VAL A 351 -15.11 21.69 -23.47
N SER A 352 -16.06 22.22 -22.68
CA SER A 352 -15.72 23.10 -21.56
C SER A 352 -14.91 22.36 -20.51
N THR A 353 -15.33 21.15 -20.14
CA THR A 353 -14.59 20.32 -19.18
C THR A 353 -13.20 19.96 -19.72
N TYR A 354 -13.11 19.53 -20.98
CA TYR A 354 -11.86 19.11 -21.60
C TYR A 354 -10.86 20.26 -21.71
N VAL A 355 -11.29 21.42 -22.22
CA VAL A 355 -10.43 22.60 -22.36
C VAL A 355 -9.99 23.09 -20.98
N PHE A 356 -10.91 23.22 -20.03
CA PHE A 356 -10.58 23.67 -18.67
C PHE A 356 -9.57 22.73 -18.00
N LEU A 357 -9.83 21.42 -18.01
CA LEU A 357 -8.93 20.44 -17.40
C LEU A 357 -7.59 20.35 -18.12
N ARG A 358 -7.56 20.48 -19.45
CA ARG A 358 -6.30 20.45 -20.19
C ARG A 358 -5.43 21.67 -19.90
N LEU A 359 -6.04 22.85 -19.76
CA LEU A 359 -5.36 24.06 -19.32
C LEU A 359 -4.89 23.91 -17.87
N LEU A 360 -5.74 23.40 -16.97
CA LEU A 360 -5.36 23.15 -15.57
C LEU A 360 -4.19 22.17 -15.48
N ASN A 361 -4.21 21.10 -16.29
CA ASN A 361 -3.15 20.09 -16.34
C ASN A 361 -1.80 20.63 -16.84
N HIS A 362 -1.80 21.75 -17.55
CA HIS A 362 -0.56 22.43 -17.94
C HIS A 362 0.15 23.06 -16.75
N PHE A 363 -0.59 23.57 -15.77
CA PHE A 363 -0.04 24.24 -14.58
C PHE A 363 0.09 23.29 -13.37
N PHE A 364 -0.83 22.34 -13.22
CA PHE A 364 -0.88 21.42 -12.10
C PHE A 364 -1.19 20.01 -12.59
N THR A 365 -0.39 19.01 -12.23
CA THR A 365 -0.69 17.64 -12.64
C THR A 365 -1.99 17.15 -11.97
N LEU A 366 -2.95 16.71 -12.79
CA LEU A 366 -4.25 16.24 -12.30
C LEU A 366 -4.19 14.84 -11.68
N ARG A 367 -3.27 14.00 -12.17
CA ARG A 367 -3.04 12.64 -11.69
C ARG A 367 -2.01 12.61 -10.56
N VAL A 368 -2.20 11.71 -9.59
CA VAL A 368 -1.17 11.41 -8.59
C VAL A 368 0.05 10.71 -9.21
N SER A 369 1.17 10.66 -8.48
CA SER A 369 2.32 9.90 -8.95
C SER A 369 2.04 8.39 -8.98
N GLU A 370 2.82 7.65 -9.76
CA GLU A 370 2.72 6.19 -9.83
C GLU A 370 2.84 5.52 -8.45
N SER A 371 3.80 5.99 -7.64
CA SER A 371 4.00 5.51 -6.27
C SER A 371 2.80 5.77 -5.36
N GLN A 372 2.15 6.94 -5.48
CA GLN A 372 0.96 7.28 -4.72
C GLN A 372 -0.26 6.44 -5.15
N GLU A 373 -0.42 6.21 -6.44
CA GLU A 373 -1.49 5.34 -6.96
C GLU A 373 -1.31 3.88 -6.51
N ILE A 374 -0.09 3.38 -6.48
CA ILE A 374 0.23 2.04 -5.95
C ILE A 374 -0.07 1.97 -4.45
N MET A 375 0.34 2.98 -3.67
CA MET A 375 0.08 3.07 -2.23
C MET A 375 -1.41 3.17 -1.90
N GLY A 376 -2.17 3.90 -2.70
CA GLY A 376 -3.59 4.21 -2.47
C GLY A 376 -3.79 5.63 -1.93
N LEU A 377 -4.89 6.24 -2.35
CA LEU A 377 -5.20 7.64 -2.06
C LEU A 377 -5.62 7.87 -0.61
N ASN A 378 -6.14 6.83 0.08
CA ASN A 378 -6.46 6.93 1.51
C ASN A 378 -5.23 7.42 2.30
N ILE A 379 -4.05 6.89 1.98
CA ILE A 379 -2.81 7.20 2.69
C ILE A 379 -2.10 8.38 2.02
N SER A 380 -1.90 8.30 0.70
CA SER A 380 -1.03 9.25 -0.01
C SER A 380 -1.56 10.68 -0.05
N GLU A 381 -2.88 10.88 0.06
CA GLU A 381 -3.49 12.21 0.13
C GLU A 381 -4.08 12.53 1.51
N HIS A 382 -4.66 11.55 2.21
CA HIS A 382 -5.46 11.81 3.41
C HIS A 382 -4.84 11.28 4.71
N GLN A 383 -3.67 10.61 4.64
CA GLN A 383 -3.03 9.95 5.79
C GLN A 383 -3.97 9.02 6.58
N ALA A 384 -5.04 8.55 5.93
CA ALA A 384 -6.02 7.67 6.51
C ALA A 384 -5.52 6.23 6.33
N THR A 385 -4.87 5.70 7.36
CA THR A 385 -4.38 4.32 7.38
C THR A 385 -5.50 3.37 7.82
N THR A 386 -5.38 2.12 7.39
CA THR A 386 -6.13 1.01 7.98
C THR A 386 -5.16 0.18 8.82
N SER A 387 -5.65 -0.52 9.83
CA SER A 387 -4.79 -1.35 10.69
C SER A 387 -3.99 -2.39 9.90
N MET A 388 -4.56 -2.91 8.80
CA MET A 388 -3.87 -3.82 7.87
C MET A 388 -2.73 -3.15 7.11
N PHE A 389 -2.88 -1.88 6.75
CA PHE A 389 -1.79 -1.12 6.13
C PHE A 389 -0.70 -0.81 7.15
N ASP A 390 -1.04 -0.39 8.37
CA ASP A 390 -0.06 -0.11 9.42
C ASP A 390 0.78 -1.34 9.74
N LEU A 391 0.15 -2.51 9.79
CA LEU A 391 0.83 -3.81 9.85
C LEU A 391 1.81 -4.00 8.68
N ALA A 392 1.34 -3.89 7.44
CA ALA A 392 2.18 -4.11 6.26
C ALA A 392 3.36 -3.11 6.18
N SER A 393 3.12 -1.85 6.56
CA SER A 393 4.13 -0.80 6.63
C SER A 393 5.20 -1.11 7.69
N ALA A 394 4.77 -1.52 8.88
CA ALA A 394 5.67 -1.92 9.95
C ALA A 394 6.51 -3.15 9.56
N MET A 395 5.90 -4.17 8.93
CA MET A 395 6.61 -5.35 8.42
C MET A 395 7.67 -4.98 7.37
N ASN A 396 7.31 -4.13 6.40
CA ASN A 396 8.22 -3.66 5.36
C ASN A 396 9.37 -2.82 5.95
N LYS A 397 9.08 -1.98 6.96
CA LYS A 397 10.10 -1.21 7.67
C LYS A 397 11.11 -2.14 8.34
N GLN A 398 10.64 -3.14 9.08
CA GLN A 398 11.52 -4.13 9.72
C GLN A 398 12.35 -4.93 8.70
N ALA A 399 11.73 -5.34 7.59
CA ALA A 399 12.45 -6.04 6.53
C ALA A 399 13.58 -5.18 5.92
N LYS A 400 13.35 -3.88 5.73
CA LYS A 400 14.36 -2.94 5.20
C LYS A 400 15.44 -2.59 6.21
N THR A 401 15.08 -2.37 7.47
CA THR A 401 16.05 -2.02 8.52
C THR A 401 16.78 -3.23 9.05
N GLN A 402 16.28 -4.44 8.78
CA GLN A 402 16.72 -5.71 9.37
C GLN A 402 16.69 -5.70 10.91
N ASP A 403 15.85 -4.83 11.49
CA ASP A 403 15.65 -4.73 12.94
C ASP A 403 14.37 -5.48 13.34
N PHE A 404 14.55 -6.77 13.66
CA PHE A 404 13.48 -7.65 14.14
C PHE A 404 13.32 -7.65 15.67
N THR A 405 14.05 -6.79 16.39
CA THR A 405 13.97 -6.73 17.87
C THR A 405 12.70 -6.05 18.34
N GLN A 406 12.16 -5.13 17.53
CA GLN A 406 10.94 -4.42 17.83
C GLN A 406 9.71 -5.27 17.52
N ARG A 407 8.66 -5.12 18.32
CA ARG A 407 7.35 -5.72 18.04
C ARG A 407 6.54 -4.78 17.15
N ILE A 408 5.83 -5.35 16.19
CA ILE A 408 4.81 -4.61 15.44
C ILE A 408 3.59 -4.44 16.34
N VAL A 409 3.19 -3.19 16.54
CA VAL A 409 2.00 -2.82 17.30
C VAL A 409 0.97 -2.26 16.33
N VAL A 410 -0.23 -2.82 16.37
CA VAL A 410 -1.42 -2.32 15.66
C VAL A 410 -2.58 -2.26 16.65
N ASP A 411 -3.70 -1.67 16.24
CA ASP A 411 -4.92 -1.62 17.06
C ASP A 411 -5.32 -3.04 17.52
N PRO A 412 -5.36 -3.32 18.85
CA PRO A 412 -5.63 -4.64 19.42
C PRO A 412 -6.97 -5.25 19.00
N PHE A 413 -7.95 -4.43 18.63
CA PHE A 413 -9.29 -4.88 18.26
C PHE A 413 -9.51 -4.94 16.73
N SER A 414 -8.44 -4.74 15.95
CA SER A 414 -8.48 -4.87 14.50
C SER A 414 -8.16 -6.28 14.03
N GLU A 415 -8.63 -6.66 12.83
CA GLU A 415 -8.26 -7.92 12.18
C GLU A 415 -6.74 -8.05 11.98
N ALA A 416 -6.05 -6.90 11.83
CA ALA A 416 -4.60 -6.85 11.72
C ALA A 416 -3.87 -7.29 13.00
N ALA A 417 -4.50 -7.16 14.18
CA ALA A 417 -3.91 -7.60 15.45
C ALA A 417 -3.59 -9.09 15.45
N LEU A 418 -4.47 -9.90 14.85
CA LEU A 418 -4.27 -11.34 14.75
C LEU A 418 -2.99 -11.65 13.96
N ILE A 419 -2.81 -11.02 12.80
CA ILE A 419 -1.63 -11.22 11.95
C ILE A 419 -0.38 -10.64 12.61
N ALA A 420 -0.48 -9.46 13.23
CA ALA A 420 0.62 -8.84 13.97
C ALA A 420 1.13 -9.75 15.10
N ASN A 421 0.22 -10.40 15.83
CA ASN A 421 0.57 -11.35 16.88
C ASN A 421 1.32 -12.56 16.31
N TYR A 422 0.81 -13.19 15.24
CA TYR A 422 1.50 -14.30 14.59
C TYR A 422 2.87 -13.90 14.04
N TYR A 423 2.99 -12.74 13.41
CA TYR A 423 4.25 -12.24 12.90
C TYR A 423 5.25 -11.96 14.02
N ASN A 424 4.81 -11.32 15.11
CA ASN A 424 5.64 -11.08 16.29
C ASN A 424 6.14 -12.38 16.94
N HIS A 425 5.34 -13.46 16.91
CA HIS A 425 5.80 -14.78 17.35
C HIS A 425 6.89 -15.34 16.43
N VAL A 426 6.73 -15.17 15.11
CA VAL A 426 7.74 -15.61 14.13
C VAL A 426 9.05 -14.84 14.31
N THR A 427 9.01 -13.51 14.45
CA THR A 427 10.22 -12.70 14.66
C THR A 427 10.88 -13.01 16.00
N GLN A 428 10.10 -13.26 17.05
CA GLN A 428 10.63 -13.68 18.34
C GLN A 428 11.36 -15.03 18.25
N ALA A 429 10.77 -16.02 17.58
CA ALA A 429 11.41 -17.32 17.34
C ALA A 429 12.69 -17.17 16.50
N PHE A 430 12.66 -16.33 15.47
CA PHE A 430 13.84 -16.04 14.64
C PHE A 430 14.98 -15.41 15.45
N ASN A 431 14.67 -14.43 16.30
CA ASN A 431 15.67 -13.79 17.16
C ASN A 431 16.27 -14.79 18.15
N GLN A 432 15.44 -15.64 18.75
CA GLN A 432 15.92 -16.69 19.66
C GLN A 432 16.84 -17.68 18.93
N LEU A 433 16.44 -18.18 17.76
CA LEU A 433 17.27 -19.06 16.94
C LEU A 433 18.59 -18.40 16.52
N SER A 434 18.57 -17.11 16.21
CA SER A 434 19.78 -16.37 15.84
C SER A 434 20.74 -16.23 17.01
N ALA A 435 20.23 -15.94 18.21
CA ALA A 435 21.02 -15.86 19.43
C ALA A 435 21.60 -17.23 19.84
N GLU A 436 20.80 -18.30 19.75
CA GLU A 436 21.26 -19.68 19.98
C GLU A 436 22.36 -20.07 18.98
N LYS A 437 22.18 -19.74 17.69
CA LYS A 437 23.19 -19.97 16.66
C LYS A 437 24.50 -19.22 16.95
N GLU A 438 24.44 -17.96 17.36
CA GLU A 438 25.63 -17.18 17.69
C GLU A 438 26.39 -17.78 18.88
N THR A 439 25.65 -18.23 19.90
CA THR A 439 26.21 -18.93 21.06
C THR A 439 26.92 -20.23 20.62
N LEU A 440 26.24 -21.07 19.83
CA LEU A 440 26.81 -22.30 19.29
C LEU A 440 28.04 -22.07 18.41
N LEU A 441 28.05 -20.99 17.61
CA LEU A 441 29.20 -20.63 16.79
C LEU A 441 30.40 -20.24 17.66
N ASN A 442 30.18 -19.47 18.73
CA ASN A 442 31.24 -19.09 19.68
C ASN A 442 31.78 -20.32 20.43
N GLU A 443 30.92 -21.22 20.88
CA GLU A 443 31.32 -22.48 21.50
C GLU A 443 32.12 -23.36 20.53
N THR A 444 31.64 -23.49 19.29
CA THR A 444 32.32 -24.25 18.23
C THR A 444 33.69 -23.64 17.92
N TYR A 445 33.78 -22.31 17.83
CA TYR A 445 35.03 -21.59 17.63
C TYR A 445 36.02 -21.86 18.77
N HIS A 446 35.57 -21.78 20.03
CA HIS A 446 36.40 -22.09 21.19
C HIS A 446 36.87 -23.54 21.18
N MET A 447 35.98 -24.50 20.94
CA MET A 447 36.33 -25.92 20.85
C MET A 447 37.29 -26.23 19.70
N ALA A 448 37.18 -25.53 18.57
CA ALA A 448 38.06 -25.75 17.43
C ALA A 448 39.49 -25.23 17.68
N ASN A 449 39.63 -24.13 18.43
CA ASN A 449 40.87 -23.37 18.53
C ASN A 449 41.62 -23.54 19.85
N TYR A 450 40.93 -23.86 20.95
CA TYR A 450 41.53 -23.98 22.28
C TYR A 450 41.41 -25.41 22.81
N ASP A 451 42.41 -25.84 23.57
CA ASP A 451 42.44 -27.14 24.22
C ASP A 451 41.45 -27.16 25.39
N HIS A 452 40.51 -28.10 25.34
CA HIS A 452 39.45 -28.25 26.33
C HIS A 452 39.94 -28.46 27.76
N LEU A 453 41.12 -29.07 27.94
CA LEU A 453 41.67 -29.37 29.26
C LEU A 453 42.42 -28.17 29.83
N THR A 454 43.31 -27.56 29.05
CA THR A 454 44.25 -26.54 29.53
C THR A 454 43.83 -25.10 29.25
N GLY A 455 42.87 -24.88 28.35
CA GLY A 455 42.45 -23.54 27.90
C GLY A 455 43.45 -22.84 26.97
N LEU A 456 44.62 -23.45 26.70
CA LEU A 456 45.63 -22.93 25.78
C LEU A 456 45.23 -23.12 24.32
N ALA A 457 45.88 -22.41 23.41
CA ALA A 457 45.67 -22.61 21.98
C ALA A 457 46.03 -24.06 21.56
N LYS A 458 45.30 -24.61 20.60
CA LYS A 458 45.65 -25.90 19.97
C LYS A 458 46.81 -25.71 18.99
N ARG A 459 47.51 -26.81 18.68
CA ARG A 459 48.57 -26.88 17.66
C ARG A 459 48.23 -26.14 16.36
N ARG A 460 47.01 -26.26 15.85
CA ARG A 460 46.58 -25.57 14.63
C ARG A 460 46.70 -24.05 14.74
N VAL A 461 46.20 -23.46 15.84
CA VAL A 461 46.23 -22.01 16.08
C VAL A 461 47.66 -21.49 16.20
N LEU A 462 48.54 -22.28 16.83
CA LEU A 462 49.97 -21.98 16.89
C LEU A 462 50.61 -21.94 15.50
N ILE A 463 50.34 -22.95 14.65
CA ILE A 463 50.88 -23.02 13.28
C ILE A 463 50.38 -21.83 12.44
N ASP A 464 49.10 -21.49 12.56
CA ASP A 464 48.51 -20.34 11.86
C ASP A 464 49.15 -19.01 12.34
N GLN A 465 49.39 -18.87 13.64
CA GLN A 465 50.02 -17.68 14.21
C GLN A 465 51.51 -17.58 13.83
N LEU A 466 52.24 -18.70 13.81
CA LEU A 466 53.62 -18.77 13.33
C LEU A 466 53.69 -18.33 11.86
N SER A 467 52.83 -18.88 11.01
CA SER A 467 52.75 -18.50 9.59
C SER A 467 52.53 -17.00 9.41
N ARG A 468 51.58 -16.41 10.15
CA ARG A 468 51.33 -14.97 10.14
C ARG A 468 52.49 -14.13 10.67
N THR A 469 53.27 -14.68 11.61
CA THR A 469 54.45 -14.00 12.15
C THR A 469 55.54 -13.97 11.07
N LEU A 470 55.75 -15.08 10.37
CA LEU A 470 56.68 -15.17 9.24
C LEU A 470 56.31 -14.20 8.11
N ASP A 471 55.03 -14.12 7.72
CA ASP A 471 54.56 -13.16 6.71
C ASP A 471 54.83 -11.69 7.10
N ARG A 472 54.94 -11.40 8.40
CA ARG A 472 55.23 -10.05 8.91
C ARG A 472 56.73 -9.75 8.98
N LEU A 473 57.58 -10.77 9.07
CA LEU A 473 59.04 -10.62 9.11
C LEU A 473 59.58 -9.92 7.86
N GLU A 474 58.96 -10.15 6.69
CA GLU A 474 59.34 -9.49 5.42
C GLU A 474 59.16 -7.96 5.46
N ARG A 475 58.34 -7.44 6.38
CA ARG A 475 57.95 -6.01 6.42
C ARG A 475 58.43 -5.27 7.65
N LEU A 476 58.73 -5.97 8.73
CA LEU A 476 59.10 -5.39 10.03
C LEU A 476 60.37 -6.07 10.52
N ASN A 477 61.41 -5.28 10.83
CA ASN A 477 62.67 -5.79 11.37
C ASN A 477 62.50 -6.18 12.85
N GLN A 478 61.80 -7.29 13.09
CA GLN A 478 61.45 -7.81 14.41
C GLN A 478 62.03 -9.21 14.61
N THR A 479 62.46 -9.47 15.85
CA THR A 479 62.98 -10.77 16.27
C THR A 479 61.91 -11.47 17.10
N HIS A 480 61.72 -12.76 16.91
CA HIS A 480 60.74 -13.58 17.63
C HIS A 480 61.45 -14.82 18.20
N ALA A 481 60.80 -15.49 19.16
CA ALA A 481 61.33 -16.73 19.70
C ALA A 481 60.25 -17.80 19.88
N LEU A 482 60.61 -19.04 19.60
CA LEU A 482 59.79 -20.22 19.78
C LEU A 482 60.39 -21.09 20.88
N LEU A 483 59.61 -21.39 21.91
CA LEU A 483 59.99 -22.28 22.99
C LEU A 483 59.16 -23.55 22.89
N PHE A 484 59.81 -24.68 22.66
CA PHE A 484 59.20 -26.01 22.70
C PHE A 484 59.48 -26.63 24.07
N ILE A 485 58.43 -26.95 24.81
CA ILE A 485 58.49 -27.30 26.23
C ILE A 485 57.89 -28.70 26.40
N ASP A 486 58.61 -29.57 27.09
CA ASP A 486 58.11 -30.88 27.49
C ASP A 486 58.24 -31.06 29.00
N LEU A 487 57.19 -31.60 29.61
CA LEU A 487 57.11 -31.79 31.06
C LEU A 487 57.90 -33.04 31.53
N ASP A 488 59.03 -32.78 32.17
CA ASP A 488 59.90 -33.84 32.69
C ASP A 488 59.24 -34.59 33.84
N GLY A 489 59.02 -35.89 33.64
CA GLY A 489 58.49 -36.79 34.68
C GLY A 489 56.96 -36.82 34.77
N PHE A 490 56.26 -36.11 33.88
CA PHE A 490 54.80 -36.12 33.82
C PHE A 490 54.21 -37.53 33.69
N LYS A 491 54.78 -38.36 32.81
CA LYS A 491 54.33 -39.75 32.63
C LYS A 491 54.32 -40.56 33.94
N ASN A 492 55.32 -40.39 34.80
CA ASN A 492 55.38 -41.10 36.07
C ASN A 492 54.24 -40.68 37.00
N ILE A 493 53.90 -39.40 37.03
CA ILE A 493 52.76 -38.88 37.80
C ILE A 493 51.46 -39.44 37.25
N ASN A 494 51.27 -39.38 35.93
CA ASN A 494 50.06 -39.85 35.25
C ASN A 494 49.84 -41.37 35.46
N ASP A 495 50.91 -42.18 35.35
CA ASP A 495 50.86 -43.64 35.50
C ASP A 495 50.70 -44.07 36.97
N THR A 496 51.21 -43.29 37.94
CA THR A 496 51.20 -43.65 39.37
C THR A 496 49.98 -43.11 40.11
N LEU A 497 49.56 -41.88 39.80
CA LEU A 497 48.52 -41.15 40.54
C LEU A 497 47.20 -41.05 39.75
N GLY A 498 47.17 -41.58 38.54
CA GLY A 498 45.99 -41.65 37.70
C GLY A 498 45.77 -40.43 36.82
N HIS A 499 44.92 -40.62 35.80
CA HIS A 499 44.65 -39.62 34.77
C HIS A 499 44.05 -38.32 35.31
N ASP A 500 43.22 -38.36 36.34
CA ASP A 500 42.63 -37.14 36.94
C ASP A 500 43.70 -36.22 37.55
N ILE A 501 44.73 -36.79 38.18
CA ILE A 501 45.87 -36.04 38.72
C ILE A 501 46.76 -35.56 37.57
N GLY A 502 47.00 -36.40 36.56
CA GLY A 502 47.71 -36.00 35.34
C GLY A 502 47.06 -34.78 34.65
N ASP A 503 45.73 -34.80 34.50
CA ASP A 503 44.97 -33.71 33.91
C ASP A 503 45.05 -32.41 34.70
N TRP A 504 45.02 -32.51 36.04
CA TRP A 504 45.25 -31.37 36.92
C TRP A 504 46.68 -30.81 36.82
N VAL A 505 47.68 -31.68 36.68
CA VAL A 505 49.08 -31.26 36.45
C VAL A 505 49.21 -30.52 35.12
N LEU A 506 48.55 -30.97 34.06
CA LEU A 506 48.56 -30.29 32.76
C LEU A 506 47.90 -28.90 32.83
N LYS A 507 46.78 -28.77 33.55
CA LYS A 507 46.14 -27.47 33.83
C LYS A 507 47.08 -26.53 34.59
N THR A 508 47.70 -27.04 35.65
CA THR A 508 48.63 -26.27 36.48
C THR A 508 49.85 -25.84 35.68
N ALA A 509 50.38 -26.71 34.82
CA ALA A 509 51.48 -26.39 33.93
C ALA A 509 51.09 -25.29 32.93
N ALA A 510 49.91 -25.37 32.34
CA ALA A 510 49.39 -24.35 31.43
C ALA A 510 49.22 -22.97 32.09
N GLU A 511 48.68 -22.93 33.32
CA GLU A 511 48.55 -21.71 34.12
C GLU A 511 49.93 -21.11 34.45
N ARG A 512 50.87 -21.96 34.86
CA ARG A 512 52.26 -21.57 35.16
C ARG A 512 52.96 -21.01 33.93
N ILE A 513 52.86 -21.67 32.77
CA ILE A 513 53.41 -21.18 31.50
C ILE A 513 52.78 -19.84 31.12
N SER A 514 51.45 -19.72 31.20
CA SER A 514 50.72 -18.49 30.84
C SER A 514 51.09 -17.30 31.72
N SER A 515 51.35 -17.52 33.03
CA SER A 515 51.79 -16.46 33.94
C SER A 515 53.25 -16.04 33.74
N CYS A 516 54.04 -16.83 33.01
CA CYS A 516 55.42 -16.50 32.68
C CYS A 516 55.56 -15.57 31.47
N ILE A 517 54.55 -15.52 30.60
CA ILE A 517 54.58 -14.85 29.30
C ILE A 517 53.69 -13.60 29.26
N ARG A 518 53.87 -12.75 28.24
CA ARG A 518 53.07 -11.53 28.05
C ARG A 518 51.73 -11.85 27.41
N LYS A 519 50.76 -10.94 27.51
CA LYS A 519 49.47 -11.06 26.79
C LYS A 519 49.60 -11.06 25.26
N THR A 520 50.72 -10.55 24.73
CA THR A 520 51.04 -10.55 23.30
C THR A 520 51.65 -11.87 22.82
N ASP A 521 52.17 -12.68 23.74
CA ASP A 521 52.77 -13.98 23.45
C ASP A 521 51.66 -15.05 23.35
N LEU A 522 51.92 -16.12 22.62
CA LEU A 522 50.97 -17.22 22.46
C LEU A 522 51.49 -18.48 23.12
N ALA A 523 50.76 -19.02 24.09
CA ALA A 523 50.96 -20.37 24.62
C ALA A 523 49.97 -21.34 23.98
N ALA A 524 50.48 -22.47 23.51
CA ALA A 524 49.72 -23.54 22.91
C ALA A 524 50.08 -24.89 23.54
N ARG A 525 49.09 -25.79 23.64
CA ARG A 525 49.34 -27.20 23.93
C ARG A 525 49.49 -27.93 22.60
N PHE A 526 50.67 -28.46 22.34
CA PHE A 526 51.03 -29.03 21.04
C PHE A 526 50.56 -30.49 20.92
N GLY A 527 50.63 -31.25 22.02
CA GLY A 527 50.09 -32.60 22.16
C GLY A 527 50.54 -33.22 23.48
N GLY A 528 49.74 -34.09 24.10
CA GLY A 528 50.13 -34.77 25.35
C GLY A 528 50.58 -33.80 26.45
N ASP A 529 51.84 -33.90 26.85
CA ASP A 529 52.56 -33.09 27.83
C ASP A 529 53.52 -32.06 27.20
N GLU A 530 53.39 -31.82 25.90
CA GLU A 530 54.15 -30.85 25.12
C GLU A 530 53.40 -29.52 24.99
N PHE A 531 54.10 -28.43 25.28
CA PHE A 531 53.64 -27.05 25.18
C PHE A 531 54.57 -26.26 24.27
N VAL A 532 54.03 -25.31 23.53
CA VAL A 532 54.83 -24.41 22.71
C VAL A 532 54.44 -22.97 23.01
N VAL A 533 55.44 -22.13 23.20
CA VAL A 533 55.26 -20.70 23.41
C VAL A 533 55.92 -19.94 22.27
N LEU A 534 55.15 -19.10 21.60
CA LEU A 534 55.65 -18.10 20.66
C LEU A 534 55.75 -16.75 21.37
N LEU A 535 56.97 -16.25 21.52
CA LEU A 535 57.25 -14.91 22.05
C LEU A 535 57.28 -13.91 20.90
N ASP A 536 56.43 -12.90 21.00
CA ASP A 536 56.24 -11.92 19.94
C ASP A 536 57.14 -10.69 20.15
N ASN A 537 57.87 -10.29 19.10
CA ASN A 537 58.71 -9.08 19.05
C ASN A 537 59.63 -8.92 20.28
N ILE A 538 60.55 -9.87 20.45
CA ILE A 538 61.56 -9.81 21.50
C ILE A 538 62.63 -8.75 21.15
N GLN A 539 63.10 -8.04 22.18
CA GLN A 539 64.09 -6.95 21.99
C GLN A 539 65.54 -7.43 22.10
N THR A 540 65.77 -8.55 22.78
CA THR A 540 67.09 -9.15 22.97
C THR A 540 66.97 -10.66 23.11
N ASP A 541 67.98 -11.40 22.65
CA ASP A 541 68.04 -12.87 22.79
C ASP A 541 68.00 -13.31 24.26
N ASN A 542 68.61 -12.49 25.14
CA ASN A 542 68.58 -12.70 26.59
C ASN A 542 67.15 -12.68 27.16
N PHE A 543 66.21 -11.97 26.53
CA PHE A 543 64.82 -11.99 26.95
C PHE A 543 64.21 -13.38 26.79
N ALA A 544 64.39 -14.04 25.64
CA ALA A 544 63.84 -15.37 25.41
C ALA A 544 64.44 -16.43 26.35
N ALA A 545 65.75 -16.35 26.60
CA ALA A 545 66.43 -17.19 27.58
C ALA A 545 65.89 -16.96 29.01
N SER A 546 65.64 -15.70 29.40
CA SER A 546 65.07 -15.37 30.70
C SER A 546 63.65 -15.94 30.88
N VAL A 547 62.82 -15.90 29.82
CA VAL A 547 61.47 -16.49 29.84
C VAL A 547 61.54 -18.01 29.92
N ALA A 548 62.42 -18.66 29.16
CA ALA A 548 62.64 -20.10 29.24
C ALA A 548 63.06 -20.54 30.65
N GLN A 549 64.02 -19.82 31.25
CA GLN A 549 64.46 -20.09 32.61
C GLN A 549 63.35 -19.87 33.64
N LYS A 550 62.56 -18.81 33.48
CA LYS A 550 61.41 -18.51 34.35
C LYS A 550 60.37 -19.63 34.27
N ILE A 551 60.02 -20.09 33.06
CA ILE A 551 59.09 -21.21 32.85
C ILE A 551 59.59 -22.48 33.56
N ILE A 552 60.87 -22.82 33.42
CA ILE A 552 61.45 -24.00 34.09
C ILE A 552 61.34 -23.86 35.62
N GLN A 553 61.69 -22.71 36.17
CA GLN A 553 61.64 -22.47 37.62
C GLN A 553 60.21 -22.55 38.17
N THR A 554 59.26 -21.90 37.50
CA THR A 554 57.86 -21.90 37.91
C THR A 554 57.23 -23.29 37.77
N LEU A 555 57.57 -24.06 36.73
CA LEU A 555 57.08 -25.44 36.58
C LEU A 555 57.61 -26.37 37.68
N GLN A 556 58.83 -26.16 38.18
CA GLN A 556 59.45 -26.94 39.26
C GLN A 556 58.89 -26.66 40.67
N GLU A 557 58.02 -25.65 40.82
CA GLU A 557 57.34 -25.38 42.08
C GLU A 557 56.53 -26.62 42.53
N PRO A 558 56.44 -26.91 43.85
CA PRO A 558 55.66 -28.03 44.38
C PRO A 558 54.24 -28.09 43.79
N LEU A 559 53.80 -29.29 43.42
CA LEU A 559 52.42 -29.55 43.01
C LEU A 559 51.63 -29.92 44.27
N GLU A 560 50.99 -28.93 44.88
CA GLU A 560 50.18 -29.10 46.09
C GLU A 560 48.70 -28.78 45.79
N LYS A 561 47.81 -29.66 46.24
CA LYS A 561 46.36 -29.49 46.12
C LYS A 561 45.69 -29.96 47.41
N ASP A 562 44.81 -29.16 47.99
CA ASP A 562 44.08 -29.46 49.22
C ASP A 562 44.99 -29.86 50.42
N GLY A 563 46.20 -29.29 50.49
CA GLY A 563 47.19 -29.58 51.53
C GLY A 563 47.98 -30.88 51.34
N GLN A 564 47.79 -31.59 50.22
CA GLN A 564 48.52 -32.81 49.87
C GLN A 564 49.55 -32.53 48.77
N PHE A 565 50.75 -33.09 48.93
CA PHE A 565 51.86 -32.98 47.97
C PHE A 565 51.80 -34.11 46.94
N TYR A 566 51.76 -33.76 45.65
CA TYR A 566 51.64 -34.68 44.51
C TYR A 566 52.94 -34.83 43.71
N GLY A 567 54.02 -34.16 44.12
CA GLY A 567 55.32 -34.25 43.48
C GLY A 567 55.79 -32.92 42.87
N LYS A 568 56.73 -33.03 41.94
CA LYS A 568 57.26 -31.93 41.12
C LYS A 568 57.39 -32.40 39.69
N VAL A 569 57.17 -31.49 38.75
CA VAL A 569 57.39 -31.72 37.33
C VAL A 569 58.45 -30.75 36.86
N GLY A 570 59.48 -31.26 36.19
CA GLY A 570 60.48 -30.41 35.55
C GLY A 570 60.01 -29.97 34.17
N ALA A 571 60.81 -29.16 33.49
CA ALA A 571 60.60 -28.88 32.09
C ALA A 571 61.92 -28.89 31.35
N SER A 572 61.92 -29.50 30.18
CA SER A 572 62.99 -29.39 29.20
C SER A 572 62.51 -28.46 28.11
N VAL A 573 63.28 -27.41 27.82
CA VAL A 573 62.86 -26.35 26.89
C VAL A 573 63.85 -26.23 25.74
N GLY A 574 63.38 -26.33 24.51
CA GLY A 574 64.13 -25.99 23.32
C GLY A 574 63.76 -24.59 22.86
N LEU A 575 64.75 -23.73 22.69
CA LEU A 575 64.57 -22.35 22.29
C LEU A 575 65.09 -22.16 20.86
N LYS A 576 64.28 -21.59 19.98
CA LYS A 576 64.69 -21.13 18.64
C LYS A 576 64.39 -19.65 18.52
N ILE A 577 65.41 -18.84 18.26
CA ILE A 577 65.27 -17.41 17.96
C ILE A 577 65.30 -17.26 16.44
N PHE A 578 64.43 -16.42 15.90
CA PHE A 578 64.33 -16.21 14.46
C PHE A 578 63.90 -14.78 14.11
N ASP A 579 64.35 -14.31 12.95
CA ASP A 579 64.08 -12.99 12.38
C ASP A 579 63.99 -13.08 10.84
N GLY A 580 63.82 -11.94 10.18
CA GLY A 580 63.68 -11.86 8.72
C GLY A 580 64.94 -12.19 7.92
N GLU A 581 66.13 -12.27 8.52
CA GLU A 581 67.38 -12.58 7.80
C GLU A 581 67.53 -14.08 7.50
N GLN A 582 66.78 -14.94 8.21
CA GLN A 582 66.95 -16.40 8.20
C GLN A 582 66.01 -17.13 7.23
N GLU A 583 65.09 -16.43 6.56
CA GLU A 583 63.98 -16.99 5.75
C GLU A 583 63.34 -18.27 6.35
N PRO A 584 62.91 -18.26 7.62
CA PRO A 584 62.53 -19.49 8.31
C PRO A 584 61.16 -20.01 7.85
N ASN A 585 61.01 -21.34 7.76
CA ASN A 585 59.72 -22.01 7.57
C ASN A 585 59.18 -22.53 8.92
N VAL A 586 57.85 -22.54 9.10
CA VAL A 586 57.15 -23.03 10.30
C VAL A 586 57.60 -24.44 10.70
N ASP A 587 57.69 -25.37 9.74
CA ASP A 587 58.07 -26.76 10.03
C ASP A 587 59.52 -26.86 10.50
N GLU A 588 60.42 -26.01 9.98
CA GLU A 588 61.83 -25.96 10.38
C GLU A 588 61.98 -25.35 11.78
N LEU A 589 61.28 -24.25 12.08
CA LEU A 589 61.30 -23.63 13.41
C LEU A 589 60.83 -24.59 14.51
N LEU A 590 59.72 -25.29 14.26
CA LEU A 590 59.19 -26.28 15.21
C LEU A 590 60.16 -27.44 15.39
N LYS A 591 60.76 -27.94 14.29
CA LYS A 591 61.71 -29.05 14.32
C LYS A 591 63.02 -28.67 15.04
N ASP A 592 63.55 -27.48 14.80
CA ASP A 592 64.75 -26.98 15.46
C ASP A 592 64.52 -26.82 16.96
N ALA A 593 63.39 -26.21 17.35
CA ALA A 593 63.02 -26.05 18.75
C ALA A 593 62.78 -27.41 19.43
N ASP A 594 62.14 -28.37 18.77
CA ASP A 594 61.95 -29.74 19.27
C ASP A 594 63.29 -30.48 19.46
N GLN A 595 64.22 -30.39 18.48
CA GLN A 595 65.56 -30.98 18.60
C GLN A 595 66.38 -30.37 19.74
N ALA A 596 66.28 -29.06 19.95
CA ALA A 596 66.90 -28.39 21.08
C ALA A 596 66.30 -28.87 22.41
N MET A 597 64.98 -29.04 22.49
CA MET A 597 64.30 -29.59 23.68
C MET A 597 64.78 -31.02 23.97
N TYR A 598 64.91 -31.86 22.95
CA TYR A 598 65.44 -33.21 23.11
C TYR A 598 66.90 -33.22 23.58
N THR A 599 67.69 -32.25 23.13
CA THR A 599 69.06 -32.04 23.60
C THR A 599 69.08 -31.64 25.08
N ALA A 600 68.16 -30.78 25.53
CA ALA A 600 68.00 -30.42 26.94
C ALA A 600 67.68 -31.66 27.80
N LYS A 601 66.81 -32.56 27.31
CA LYS A 601 66.51 -33.84 27.97
C LYS A 601 67.75 -34.72 28.13
N ARG A 602 68.58 -34.86 27.08
CA ARG A 602 69.80 -35.69 27.12
C ARG A 602 70.88 -35.11 28.03
N ARG A 603 70.91 -33.79 28.23
CA ARG A 603 71.86 -33.09 29.12
C ARG A 603 71.47 -33.14 30.61
N GLY A 604 70.44 -33.91 30.97
CA GLY A 604 70.05 -34.12 32.37
C GLY A 604 68.72 -33.49 32.78
N LYS A 605 67.90 -33.00 31.82
CA LYS A 605 66.57 -32.41 32.05
C LYS A 605 66.60 -31.10 32.84
N GLY A 606 65.44 -30.43 32.99
CA GLY A 606 65.31 -29.23 33.84
C GLY A 606 66.14 -28.02 33.40
N GLN A 607 66.42 -27.91 32.09
CA GLN A 607 67.22 -26.85 31.50
C GLN A 607 66.67 -26.45 30.13
N TRP A 608 67.18 -25.35 29.58
CA TRP A 608 66.89 -24.96 28.20
C TRP A 608 68.11 -25.08 27.30
N VAL A 609 67.90 -25.30 26.01
CA VAL A 609 68.95 -25.34 24.97
C VAL A 609 68.51 -24.45 23.81
N LEU A 610 69.43 -23.61 23.32
CA LEU A 610 69.24 -22.82 22.09
C LEU A 610 69.60 -23.70 20.88
N ALA A 611 68.72 -23.72 19.87
CA ALA A 611 68.85 -24.46 18.63
C ALA A 611 69.92 -23.90 17.69
#